data_AF-A0A2K5D5H6-F1
#
_entry.id   AF-A0A2K5D5H6-F1
#
_cell.length_a   1.000
_cell.length_b   1.000
_cell.length_c   1.000
_cell.angle_alpha   90.00
_cell.angle_beta   90.00
_cell.angle_gamma   90.00
#
_symmetry.space_group_name_H-M   'P 1'
#
loop_
_entity.id
_entity.type
_entity.pdbx_description
1 polymer ?
#
loop_
_entity_poly.entity_id
_entity_poly.type
_entity_poly.pdbx_seq_one_letter_code
_entity_poly.pdbx_strand_id
1 'polypeptide(L)'
;MALAGLLIALGCLGLHAFWQAQAVPILPLGLAPDTFDDAYVGCAEEMEKKAAPLLKEEMAHHALLRESWEAAQAAWEHRQQGLTLPPGFKAHHGIAIMVYTNSSNTLYWELNQAVRTGGGSRELYMRHFPFKALHFYLIQALQLLQGDGGCSRGPGDVVFRGVGSLRFEPKKLGDSVRLGQFASSSLDKAVAHRFGEKRQGCVSAPGVQPESQSEGAFSLPPWKTLPLAPGEFQLSGVGP
;
A
#
# COMPACT_ATOMS: atom_id res chain seq x y z
N MET A 1 28.75 -46.59 -26.44
CA MET A 1 28.58 -46.18 -25.02
C MET A 1 29.19 -44.80 -24.70
N ALA A 2 30.31 -44.38 -25.30
CA ALA A 2 30.94 -43.09 -24.98
C ALA A 2 30.22 -41.83 -25.52
N LEU A 3 29.53 -41.92 -26.68
CA LEU A 3 28.85 -40.76 -27.28
C LEU A 3 27.60 -40.31 -26.51
N ALA A 4 26.89 -41.25 -25.90
CA ALA A 4 25.68 -40.96 -25.12
C ALA A 4 25.99 -40.22 -23.81
N GLY A 5 27.13 -40.53 -23.17
CA GLY A 5 27.59 -39.83 -21.96
C GLY A 5 27.99 -38.37 -22.22
N LEU A 6 28.57 -38.09 -23.40
CA LEU A 6 29.01 -36.73 -23.76
C LEU A 6 27.84 -35.79 -24.05
N LEU A 7 26.77 -36.29 -24.66
CA LEU A 7 25.55 -35.51 -24.93
C LEU A 7 24.75 -35.19 -23.67
N ILE A 8 24.77 -36.08 -22.67
CA ILE A 8 24.16 -35.83 -21.36
C ILE A 8 24.96 -34.77 -20.59
N ALA A 9 26.30 -34.81 -20.64
CA ALA A 9 27.15 -33.80 -20.00
C ALA A 9 26.99 -32.39 -20.61
N LEU A 10 26.88 -32.29 -21.95
CA LEU A 10 26.61 -31.03 -22.66
C LEU A 10 25.18 -30.51 -22.42
N GLY A 11 24.19 -31.41 -22.27
CA GLY A 11 22.83 -31.07 -21.89
C GLY A 11 22.72 -30.49 -20.47
N CYS A 12 23.48 -31.06 -19.51
CA CYS A 12 23.54 -30.53 -18.15
C CYS A 12 24.26 -29.18 -18.08
N LEU A 13 25.34 -28.98 -18.85
CA LEU A 13 26.04 -27.69 -18.93
C LEU A 13 25.18 -26.59 -19.59
N GLY A 14 24.26 -26.93 -20.49
CA GLY A 14 23.33 -26.00 -21.14
C GLY A 14 22.13 -25.56 -20.30
N LEU A 15 21.77 -26.31 -19.25
CA LEU A 15 20.62 -26.03 -18.37
C LEU A 15 20.99 -25.31 -17.07
N HIS A 16 22.28 -25.18 -16.75
CA HIS A 16 22.75 -24.50 -15.54
C HIS A 16 23.08 -23.00 -15.72
N ALA A 17 22.95 -22.45 -16.93
CA ALA A 17 23.41 -21.10 -17.25
C ALA A 17 22.27 -20.14 -17.63
N PHE A 18 21.21 -20.04 -16.84
CA PHE A 18 20.33 -18.86 -16.87
C PHE A 18 19.79 -18.52 -15.47
N TRP A 19 20.68 -18.50 -14.48
CA TRP A 19 20.42 -17.81 -13.22
C TRP A 19 20.74 -16.32 -13.40
N GLN A 20 19.90 -15.59 -14.14
CA GLN A 20 19.99 -14.14 -14.19
C GLN A 20 19.56 -13.60 -12.82
N ALA A 21 20.53 -13.32 -11.95
CA ALA A 21 20.29 -12.51 -10.76
C ALA A 21 19.83 -11.12 -11.23
N GLN A 22 18.52 -10.90 -11.32
CA GLN A 22 17.98 -9.60 -11.67
C GLN A 22 18.41 -8.59 -10.59
N ALA A 23 19.22 -7.61 -11.00
CA ALA A 23 19.59 -6.49 -10.17
C ALA A 23 18.32 -5.75 -9.73
N VAL A 24 18.23 -5.39 -8.45
CA VAL A 24 17.11 -4.58 -7.96
C VAL A 24 17.27 -3.18 -8.51
N PRO A 25 16.27 -2.63 -9.23
CA PRO A 25 16.36 -1.27 -9.73
C PRO A 25 16.46 -0.27 -8.58
N ILE A 26 17.34 0.72 -8.75
CA ILE A 26 17.50 1.84 -7.83
C ILE A 26 16.48 2.92 -8.19
N LEU A 27 15.68 3.34 -7.21
CA LEU A 27 14.75 4.46 -7.34
C LEU A 27 15.28 5.64 -6.52
N PRO A 28 15.72 6.73 -7.19
CA PRO A 28 16.14 7.93 -6.48
C PRO A 28 14.95 8.53 -5.73
N LEU A 29 15.11 8.74 -4.43
CA LEU A 29 14.13 9.43 -3.61
C LEU A 29 14.12 10.93 -3.95
N GLY A 30 12.93 11.53 -3.91
CA GLY A 30 12.73 12.95 -4.18
C GLY A 30 11.35 13.41 -3.73
N LEU A 31 10.90 14.54 -4.26
CA LEU A 31 9.63 15.17 -3.86
C LEU A 31 8.40 14.64 -4.61
N ALA A 32 8.57 13.69 -5.54
CA ALA A 32 7.48 13.07 -6.32
C ALA A 32 6.49 14.10 -6.92
N PRO A 33 6.95 14.99 -7.83
CA PRO A 33 6.17 16.15 -8.28
C PRO A 33 4.86 15.80 -9.00
N ASP A 34 4.78 14.62 -9.63
CA ASP A 34 3.60 14.19 -10.39
C ASP A 34 2.53 13.49 -9.53
N THR A 35 2.68 13.51 -8.21
CA THR A 35 1.73 12.86 -7.30
C THR A 35 0.43 13.62 -7.19
N PHE A 36 -0.70 12.91 -7.27
CA PHE A 36 -1.99 13.45 -6.83
C PHE A 36 -2.09 13.36 -5.31
N ASP A 37 -1.97 14.50 -4.64
CA ASP A 37 -1.82 14.62 -3.18
C ASP A 37 -2.85 15.58 -2.57
N ASP A 38 -4.03 15.68 -3.18
CA ASP A 38 -5.09 16.57 -2.71
C ASP A 38 -5.48 16.25 -1.27
N ALA A 39 -5.30 17.23 -0.38
CA ALA A 39 -5.70 17.15 1.01
C ALA A 39 -7.18 17.57 1.23
N TYR A 40 -7.87 18.00 0.17
CA TYR A 40 -9.26 18.44 0.15
C TYR A 40 -9.58 19.60 1.11
N VAL A 41 -8.57 20.42 1.42
CA VAL A 41 -8.70 21.57 2.31
C VAL A 41 -9.63 22.61 1.66
N GLY A 42 -10.70 22.96 2.37
CA GLY A 42 -11.70 23.93 1.90
C GLY A 42 -12.72 23.38 0.90
N CYS A 43 -12.64 22.09 0.51
CA CYS A 43 -13.61 21.47 -0.40
C CYS A 43 -14.14 20.10 0.05
N ALA A 44 -13.74 19.63 1.24
CA ALA A 44 -14.15 18.31 1.76
C ALA A 44 -15.68 18.12 1.80
N GLU A 45 -16.44 19.11 2.27
CA GLU A 45 -17.92 19.03 2.31
C GLU A 45 -18.55 18.92 0.92
N GLU A 46 -17.98 19.62 -0.07
CA GLU A 46 -18.45 19.56 -1.46
C GLU A 46 -18.08 18.24 -2.12
N MET A 47 -16.90 17.71 -1.81
CA MET A 47 -16.50 16.38 -2.26
C MET A 47 -17.34 15.28 -1.61
N GLU A 48 -17.71 15.41 -0.34
CA GLU A 48 -18.57 14.46 0.36
C GLU A 48 -19.94 14.30 -0.36
N LYS A 49 -20.52 15.41 -0.85
CA LYS A 49 -21.78 15.38 -1.62
C LYS A 49 -21.63 14.68 -2.98
N LYS A 50 -20.42 14.67 -3.56
CA LYS A 50 -20.13 14.13 -4.91
C LYS A 50 -19.50 12.73 -4.88
N ALA A 51 -18.92 12.32 -3.76
CA ALA A 51 -18.11 11.12 -3.68
C ALA A 51 -18.93 9.84 -3.90
N ALA A 52 -20.17 9.78 -3.39
CA ALA A 52 -21.04 8.60 -3.58
C ALA A 52 -21.37 8.31 -5.06
N PRO A 53 -21.88 9.26 -5.88
CA PRO A 53 -22.11 9.01 -7.30
C PRO A 53 -20.82 8.75 -8.07
N LEU A 54 -19.72 9.45 -7.75
CA LEU A 54 -18.41 9.19 -8.36
C LEU A 54 -17.92 7.77 -8.08
N LEU A 55 -18.01 7.29 -6.83
CA LEU A 55 -17.59 5.93 -6.49
C LEU A 55 -18.42 4.88 -7.25
N LYS A 56 -19.73 5.12 -7.42
CA LYS A 56 -20.59 4.24 -8.22
C LYS A 56 -20.14 4.18 -9.69
N GLU A 57 -19.76 5.31 -10.26
CA GLU A 57 -19.21 5.39 -11.61
C GLU A 57 -17.85 4.67 -11.70
N GLU A 58 -16.95 4.86 -10.73
CA GLU A 58 -15.66 4.20 -10.67
C GLU A 58 -15.82 2.67 -10.61
N MET A 59 -16.70 2.17 -9.73
CA MET A 59 -17.00 0.75 -9.63
C MET A 59 -17.64 0.17 -10.90
N ALA A 60 -18.43 0.96 -11.64
CA ALA A 60 -19.02 0.52 -12.90
C ALA A 60 -17.98 0.28 -13.99
N HIS A 61 -16.85 1.01 -13.96
CA HIS A 61 -15.78 0.93 -14.95
C HIS A 61 -14.56 0.14 -14.45
N HIS A 62 -14.55 -0.30 -13.19
CA HIS A 62 -13.39 -0.94 -12.58
C HIS A 62 -13.80 -2.16 -11.74
N ALA A 63 -13.84 -3.35 -12.37
CA ALA A 63 -14.32 -4.59 -11.75
C ALA A 63 -13.61 -4.91 -10.42
N LEU A 64 -12.28 -4.78 -10.38
CA LEU A 64 -11.50 -5.05 -9.16
C LEU A 64 -11.86 -4.10 -8.01
N LEU A 65 -12.19 -2.84 -8.31
CA LEU A 65 -12.61 -1.87 -7.30
C LEU A 65 -13.97 -2.26 -6.75
N ARG A 66 -14.93 -2.58 -7.63
CA ARG A 66 -16.27 -3.03 -7.26
C ARG A 66 -16.21 -4.24 -6.34
N GLU A 67 -15.51 -5.30 -6.74
CA GLU A 67 -15.39 -6.53 -5.96
C GLU A 67 -14.72 -6.28 -4.60
N SER A 68 -13.64 -5.48 -4.58
CA SER A 68 -12.95 -5.12 -3.34
C SER A 68 -13.84 -4.31 -2.41
N TRP A 69 -14.60 -3.35 -2.94
CA TRP A 69 -15.48 -2.49 -2.19
C TRP A 69 -16.66 -3.25 -1.60
N GLU A 70 -17.33 -4.10 -2.40
CA GLU A 70 -18.44 -4.95 -1.95
C GLU A 70 -17.99 -5.91 -0.84
N ALA A 71 -16.84 -6.57 -1.01
CA ALA A 71 -16.27 -7.44 0.01
C ALA A 71 -15.91 -6.68 1.30
N ALA A 72 -15.32 -5.48 1.17
CA ALA A 72 -14.98 -4.64 2.30
C ALA A 72 -16.22 -4.12 3.03
N GLN A 73 -17.29 -3.77 2.30
CA GLN A 73 -18.57 -3.36 2.86
C GLN A 73 -19.20 -4.48 3.71
N ALA A 74 -19.27 -5.71 3.17
CA ALA A 74 -19.78 -6.86 3.93
C ALA A 74 -18.95 -7.14 5.19
N ALA A 75 -17.62 -7.02 5.09
CA ALA A 75 -16.75 -7.23 6.25
C ALA A 75 -16.80 -6.07 7.27
N TRP A 76 -17.08 -4.84 6.83
CA TRP A 76 -17.21 -3.68 7.71
C TRP A 76 -18.41 -3.80 8.66
N GLU A 77 -19.53 -4.38 8.20
CA GLU A 77 -20.74 -4.56 9.01
C GLU A 77 -20.47 -5.28 10.34
N HIS A 78 -19.60 -6.29 10.30
CA HIS A 78 -19.16 -7.03 11.47
C HIS A 78 -18.02 -6.33 12.22
N ARG A 79 -17.02 -5.80 11.49
CA ARG A 79 -15.81 -5.22 12.11
C ARG A 79 -16.06 -3.92 12.86
N GLN A 80 -17.05 -3.14 12.46
CA GLN A 80 -17.34 -1.87 13.14
C GLN A 80 -17.90 -2.07 14.56
N GLN A 81 -18.41 -3.26 14.86
CA GLN A 81 -18.96 -3.57 16.18
C GLN A 81 -17.85 -3.48 17.24
N GLY A 82 -18.04 -2.59 18.21
CA GLY A 82 -17.06 -2.37 19.29
C GLY A 82 -15.91 -1.43 18.97
N LEU A 83 -15.89 -0.80 17.78
CA LEU A 83 -14.95 0.27 17.49
C LEU A 83 -15.45 1.61 18.05
N THR A 84 -14.55 2.36 18.69
CA THR A 84 -14.78 3.77 19.00
C THR A 84 -14.20 4.59 17.85
N LEU A 85 -15.07 5.23 17.06
CA LEU A 85 -14.68 6.01 15.88
C LEU A 85 -14.76 7.51 16.18
N PRO A 86 -13.86 8.33 15.60
CA PRO A 86 -13.87 9.77 15.83
C PRO A 86 -15.11 10.44 15.24
N PRO A 87 -15.51 11.63 15.74
CA PRO A 87 -16.62 12.40 15.17
C PRO A 87 -16.47 12.60 13.67
N GLY A 88 -17.57 12.45 12.92
CA GLY A 88 -17.56 12.59 11.46
C GLY A 88 -17.04 11.35 10.70
N PHE A 89 -16.51 10.33 11.38
CA PHE A 89 -16.11 9.09 10.74
C PHE A 89 -17.32 8.24 10.36
N LYS A 90 -17.49 8.00 9.05
CA LYS A 90 -18.60 7.25 8.46
C LYS A 90 -18.12 5.91 7.89
N ALA A 91 -19.07 5.03 7.56
CA ALA A 91 -18.79 3.69 7.06
C ALA A 91 -17.85 3.67 5.83
N HIS A 92 -18.03 4.57 4.86
CA HIS A 92 -17.19 4.63 3.66
C HIS A 92 -15.71 4.92 3.97
N HIS A 93 -15.39 5.62 5.07
CA HIS A 93 -14.01 5.82 5.50
C HIS A 93 -13.37 4.51 5.94
N GLY A 94 -14.09 3.73 6.76
CA GLY A 94 -13.66 2.41 7.21
C GLY A 94 -13.52 1.43 6.05
N ILE A 95 -14.49 1.42 5.15
CA ILE A 95 -14.47 0.58 3.94
C ILE A 95 -13.28 0.95 3.05
N ALA A 96 -13.01 2.24 2.81
CA ALA A 96 -11.85 2.66 2.00
C ALA A 96 -10.50 2.18 2.61
N ILE A 97 -10.36 2.23 3.93
CA ILE A 97 -9.17 1.67 4.63
C ILE A 97 -9.08 0.15 4.40
N MET A 98 -10.20 -0.57 4.55
CA MET A 98 -10.23 -2.01 4.33
C MET A 98 -9.90 -2.39 2.89
N VAL A 99 -10.39 -1.62 1.91
CA VAL A 99 -10.06 -1.76 0.50
C VAL A 99 -8.56 -1.57 0.27
N TYR A 100 -7.95 -0.50 0.83
CA TYR A 100 -6.52 -0.23 0.67
C TYR A 100 -5.62 -1.29 1.33
N THR A 101 -6.03 -1.80 2.49
CA THR A 101 -5.22 -2.74 3.29
C THR A 101 -5.44 -4.21 2.90
N ASN A 102 -6.35 -4.50 1.98
CA ASN A 102 -6.62 -5.85 1.52
C ASN A 102 -5.48 -6.40 0.65
N SER A 103 -4.64 -7.26 1.24
CA SER A 103 -3.52 -7.90 0.55
C SER A 103 -3.92 -9.07 -0.34
N SER A 104 -5.20 -9.48 -0.34
CA SER A 104 -5.68 -10.60 -1.17
C SER A 104 -5.86 -10.21 -2.64
N ASN A 105 -5.71 -8.91 -2.97
CA ASN A 105 -5.76 -8.43 -4.34
C ASN A 105 -4.75 -7.30 -4.61
N THR A 106 -4.75 -6.79 -5.84
CA THR A 106 -3.77 -5.81 -6.32
C THR A 106 -4.29 -4.37 -6.37
N LEU A 107 -5.48 -4.08 -5.83
CA LEU A 107 -6.09 -2.76 -5.98
C LEU A 107 -5.28 -1.65 -5.29
N TYR A 108 -4.68 -1.92 -4.14
CA TYR A 108 -3.78 -0.97 -3.47
C TYR A 108 -2.59 -0.60 -4.36
N TRP A 109 -2.11 -1.54 -5.18
CA TRP A 109 -1.03 -1.31 -6.12
C TRP A 109 -1.48 -0.41 -7.26
N GLU A 110 -2.64 -0.68 -7.86
CA GLU A 110 -3.22 0.14 -8.93
C GLU A 110 -3.53 1.58 -8.45
N LEU A 111 -4.12 1.72 -7.27
CA LEU A 111 -4.35 3.03 -6.65
C LEU A 111 -3.03 3.78 -6.45
N ASN A 112 -2.03 3.14 -5.86
CA ASN A 112 -0.72 3.77 -5.65
C ASN A 112 -0.05 4.18 -6.96
N GLN A 113 -0.19 3.39 -8.04
CA GLN A 113 0.33 3.77 -9.35
C GLN A 113 -0.40 4.98 -9.94
N ALA A 114 -1.73 5.01 -9.86
CA ALA A 114 -2.52 6.15 -10.32
C ALA A 114 -2.19 7.43 -9.52
N VAL A 115 -1.98 7.29 -8.21
CA VAL A 115 -1.60 8.41 -7.32
C VAL A 115 -0.23 8.97 -7.68
N ARG A 116 0.76 8.13 -7.99
CA ARG A 116 2.13 8.58 -8.36
C ARG A 116 2.17 9.52 -9.56
N THR A 117 1.23 9.39 -10.49
CA THR A 117 1.26 10.11 -11.78
C THR A 117 0.06 11.04 -11.99
N GLY A 118 -0.98 10.92 -11.16
CA GLY A 118 -2.24 11.64 -11.31
C GLY A 118 -2.15 13.15 -11.09
N GLY A 119 -1.06 13.66 -10.51
CA GLY A 119 -0.83 15.08 -10.25
C GLY A 119 -0.05 15.81 -11.35
N GLY A 120 0.45 15.11 -12.38
CA GLY A 120 1.28 15.72 -13.42
C GLY A 120 0.59 16.86 -14.20
N SER A 121 -0.74 16.81 -14.36
CA SER A 121 -1.53 17.95 -14.82
C SER A 121 -3.03 17.74 -14.59
N ARG A 122 -3.82 18.82 -14.62
CA ARG A 122 -5.28 18.74 -14.57
C ARG A 122 -5.88 17.89 -15.69
N GLU A 123 -5.35 17.98 -16.91
CA GLU A 123 -5.85 17.18 -18.03
C GLU A 123 -5.59 15.69 -17.81
N LEU A 124 -4.38 15.32 -17.39
CA LEU A 124 -4.03 13.94 -17.07
C LEU A 124 -4.92 13.38 -15.96
N TYR A 125 -5.11 14.15 -14.89
CA TYR A 125 -6.00 13.80 -13.79
C TYR A 125 -7.42 13.51 -14.28
N MET A 126 -8.01 14.45 -15.03
CA MET A 126 -9.40 14.34 -15.47
C MET A 126 -9.61 13.13 -16.39
N ARG A 127 -8.65 12.85 -17.29
CA ARG A 127 -8.76 11.76 -18.26
C ARG A 127 -8.41 10.38 -17.72
N HIS A 128 -7.40 10.28 -16.84
CA HIS A 128 -6.77 8.99 -16.54
C HIS A 128 -6.82 8.58 -15.06
N PHE A 129 -7.16 9.47 -14.12
CA PHE A 129 -7.21 9.10 -12.70
C PHE A 129 -8.54 8.40 -12.35
N PRO A 130 -8.56 7.09 -12.07
CA PRO A 130 -9.80 6.33 -12.00
C PRO A 130 -10.34 6.15 -10.56
N PHE A 131 -9.69 6.76 -9.56
CA PHE A 131 -9.97 6.54 -8.15
C PHE A 131 -10.24 7.85 -7.38
N LYS A 132 -11.00 8.77 -7.96
CA LYS A 132 -11.28 10.10 -7.39
C LYS A 132 -12.00 9.98 -6.04
N ALA A 133 -13.07 9.19 -5.97
CA ALA A 133 -13.86 9.00 -4.76
C ALA A 133 -13.15 8.09 -3.75
N LEU A 134 -12.54 6.99 -4.22
CA LEU A 134 -11.73 6.13 -3.34
C LEU A 134 -10.58 6.91 -2.68
N HIS A 135 -9.85 7.73 -3.44
CA HIS A 135 -8.79 8.58 -2.92
C HIS A 135 -9.33 9.56 -1.87
N PHE A 136 -10.43 10.26 -2.17
CA PHE A 136 -11.08 11.18 -1.25
C PHE A 136 -11.46 10.50 0.07
N TYR A 137 -12.18 9.38 0.03
CA TYR A 137 -12.57 8.67 1.24
C TYR A 137 -11.38 8.17 2.05
N LEU A 138 -10.30 7.73 1.39
CA LEU A 138 -9.10 7.29 2.08
C LEU A 138 -8.37 8.45 2.76
N ILE A 139 -8.23 9.60 2.09
CA ILE A 139 -7.64 10.81 2.69
C ILE A 139 -8.48 11.30 3.87
N GLN A 140 -9.79 11.43 3.71
CA GLN A 140 -10.69 11.84 4.80
C GLN A 140 -10.65 10.87 5.97
N ALA A 141 -10.62 9.57 5.72
CA ALA A 141 -10.48 8.56 6.77
C ALA A 141 -9.22 8.78 7.60
N LEU A 142 -8.07 9.01 6.94
CA LEU A 142 -6.79 9.24 7.61
C LEU A 142 -6.78 10.56 8.39
N GLN A 143 -7.34 11.64 7.82
CA GLN A 143 -7.46 12.93 8.51
C GLN A 143 -8.31 12.84 9.78
N LEU A 144 -9.47 12.15 9.70
CA LEU A 144 -10.35 11.97 10.85
C LEU A 144 -9.73 11.09 11.95
N LEU A 145 -8.95 10.07 11.57
CA LEU A 145 -8.23 9.21 12.52
C LEU A 145 -7.04 9.92 13.19
N GLN A 146 -6.39 10.86 12.50
CA GLN A 146 -5.37 11.72 13.09
C GLN A 146 -5.99 12.72 14.08
N GLY A 147 -7.18 13.22 13.78
CA GLY A 147 -7.88 14.23 14.59
C GLY A 147 -7.15 15.58 14.63
N ASP A 148 -7.60 16.45 15.53
CA ASP A 148 -7.11 17.84 15.64
C ASP A 148 -5.67 17.96 16.19
N GLY A 149 -5.11 16.83 16.65
CA GLY A 149 -3.77 16.77 17.26
C GLY A 149 -2.62 16.83 16.25
N GLY A 150 -2.90 16.66 14.95
CA GLY A 150 -1.86 16.50 13.92
C GLY A 150 -0.86 15.38 14.25
N CYS A 151 0.32 15.41 13.65
CA CYS A 151 1.45 14.69 14.24
C CYS A 151 1.71 15.33 15.61
N SER A 152 1.38 14.60 16.69
CA SER A 152 1.66 15.01 18.07
C SER A 152 3.02 15.70 18.14
N ARG A 153 3.12 16.88 18.76
CA ARG A 153 4.39 17.63 18.95
C ARG A 153 5.49 16.85 19.71
N GLY A 154 5.21 15.61 20.13
CA GLY A 154 6.19 14.66 20.65
C GLY A 154 6.93 13.91 19.53
N PRO A 155 7.87 13.02 19.89
CA PRO A 155 8.48 12.11 18.92
C PRO A 155 7.37 11.27 18.26
N GLY A 156 7.26 11.32 16.94
CA GLY A 156 6.33 10.47 16.20
C GLY A 156 6.68 8.99 16.38
N ASP A 157 5.71 8.11 16.15
CA ASP A 157 5.95 6.67 16.21
C ASP A 157 6.94 6.22 15.13
N VAL A 158 7.90 5.40 15.52
CA VAL A 158 8.82 4.77 14.57
C VAL A 158 8.10 3.61 13.90
N VAL A 159 7.95 3.70 12.58
CA VAL A 159 7.36 2.66 11.74
C VAL A 159 8.35 2.15 10.70
N PHE A 160 8.15 0.91 10.27
CA PHE A 160 8.98 0.22 9.32
C PHE A 160 8.20 -0.14 8.05
N ARG A 161 8.85 -0.03 6.90
CA ARG A 161 8.31 -0.44 5.60
C ARG A 161 9.37 -1.21 4.82
N GLY A 162 9.07 -2.45 4.43
CA GLY A 162 9.90 -3.22 3.52
C GLY A 162 9.41 -3.10 2.08
N VAL A 163 10.35 -3.05 1.14
CA VAL A 163 10.08 -3.08 -0.31
C VAL A 163 11.13 -3.95 -0.97
N GLY A 164 10.73 -5.14 -1.47
CA GLY A 164 11.66 -6.09 -2.07
C GLY A 164 11.96 -5.89 -3.57
N SER A 165 11.18 -5.04 -4.25
CA SER A 165 11.30 -4.81 -5.69
C SER A 165 12.18 -3.61 -6.06
N LEU A 166 12.51 -2.74 -5.10
CA LEU A 166 13.20 -1.47 -5.33
C LEU A 166 14.19 -1.21 -4.21
N ARG A 167 15.32 -0.61 -4.58
CA ARG A 167 16.28 -0.03 -3.64
C ARG A 167 16.13 1.48 -3.69
N PHE A 168 15.84 2.09 -2.55
CA PHE A 168 15.68 3.54 -2.47
C PHE A 168 17.00 4.19 -2.10
N GLU A 169 17.39 5.22 -2.84
CA GLU A 169 18.60 5.98 -2.53
C GLU A 169 18.28 7.48 -2.53
N PRO A 170 18.58 8.22 -1.44
CA PRO A 170 18.44 9.67 -1.44
C PRO A 170 19.50 10.30 -2.34
N LYS A 171 19.16 11.41 -3.00
CA LYS A 171 20.13 12.17 -3.81
C LYS A 171 21.26 12.72 -2.92
N LYS A 172 20.92 13.24 -1.75
CA LYS A 172 21.84 13.64 -0.68
C LYS A 172 21.24 13.31 0.69
N LEU A 173 22.09 13.01 1.65
CA LEU A 173 21.66 12.85 3.04
C LEU A 173 21.09 14.18 3.56
N GLY A 174 19.93 14.12 4.20
CA GLY A 174 19.21 15.30 4.70
C GLY A 174 18.21 15.92 3.71
N ASP A 175 18.12 15.41 2.47
CA ASP A 175 17.09 15.85 1.54
C ASP A 175 15.69 15.46 2.03
N SER A 176 14.71 16.36 1.86
CA SER A 176 13.29 16.04 2.05
C SER A 176 12.85 15.01 1.00
N VAL A 177 12.03 14.06 1.44
CA VAL A 177 11.52 12.98 0.60
C VAL A 177 10.01 12.89 0.72
N ARG A 178 9.36 12.66 -0.42
CA ARG A 178 7.95 12.32 -0.51
C ARG A 178 7.80 10.99 -1.24
N LEU A 179 7.02 10.09 -0.66
CA LEU A 179 6.82 8.75 -1.24
C LEU A 179 5.96 8.77 -2.51
N GLY A 180 5.19 9.83 -2.70
CA GLY A 180 4.39 10.07 -3.91
C GLY A 180 3.17 9.15 -4.04
N GLN A 181 2.77 8.52 -2.94
CA GLN A 181 1.65 7.60 -2.86
C GLN A 181 1.32 7.31 -1.41
N PHE A 182 0.23 6.56 -1.19
CA PHE A 182 -0.01 5.98 0.11
C PHE A 182 1.07 4.95 0.46
N ALA A 183 1.45 4.91 1.74
CA ALA A 183 2.50 4.03 2.22
C ALA A 183 2.06 3.23 3.44
N SER A 184 1.73 1.97 3.21
CA SER A 184 1.65 0.94 4.25
C SER A 184 2.95 0.82 5.05
N SER A 185 2.86 0.91 6.38
CA SER A 185 3.98 0.77 7.32
C SER A 185 3.55 0.01 8.57
N SER A 186 4.48 -0.59 9.30
CA SER A 186 4.21 -1.39 10.51
C SER A 186 5.10 -0.97 11.68
N LEU A 187 4.56 -0.99 12.90
CA LEU A 187 5.35 -0.86 14.13
C LEU A 187 6.27 -2.07 14.35
N ASP A 188 5.91 -3.22 13.79
CA ASP A 188 6.70 -4.45 13.87
C ASP A 188 7.67 -4.53 12.68
N LYS A 189 8.97 -4.38 12.98
CA LYS A 189 10.04 -4.49 11.99
C LYS A 189 10.06 -5.84 11.28
N ALA A 190 9.70 -6.94 11.95
CA ALA A 190 9.65 -8.26 11.33
C ALA A 190 8.49 -8.37 10.34
N VAL A 191 7.34 -7.76 10.64
CA VAL A 191 6.24 -7.63 9.67
C VAL A 191 6.72 -6.88 8.43
N ALA A 192 7.39 -5.74 8.61
CA ALA A 192 7.90 -4.94 7.50
C ALA A 192 8.96 -5.70 6.67
N HIS A 193 9.87 -6.43 7.32
CA HIS A 193 10.94 -7.18 6.66
C HIS A 193 10.41 -8.20 5.65
N ARG A 194 9.30 -8.88 5.94
CA ARG A 194 8.65 -9.83 5.02
C ARG A 194 8.23 -9.21 3.68
N PHE A 195 7.98 -7.90 3.64
CA PHE A 195 7.69 -7.17 2.39
C PHE A 195 8.97 -6.70 1.66
N GLY A 196 10.11 -6.69 2.36
CA GLY A 196 11.45 -6.35 1.84
C GLY A 196 12.22 -7.55 1.27
N GLU A 197 11.88 -8.76 1.69
CA GLU A 197 12.47 -9.97 1.13
C GLU A 197 12.04 -10.16 -0.33
N LYS A 198 13.00 -10.39 -1.22
CA LYS A 198 12.68 -10.85 -2.58
C LYS A 198 11.92 -12.16 -2.45
N ARG A 199 10.66 -12.19 -2.90
CA ARG A 199 10.01 -13.46 -3.21
C ARG A 199 10.78 -14.11 -4.37
N GLN A 200 11.73 -14.99 -4.05
CA GLN A 200 12.12 -16.04 -4.99
C GLN A 200 10.86 -16.88 -5.18
N GLY A 201 10.26 -16.79 -6.37
CA GLY A 201 8.97 -17.41 -6.63
C GLY A 201 9.06 -18.93 -6.48
N CYS A 202 8.39 -19.46 -5.46
CA CYS A 202 7.84 -20.81 -5.48
C CYS A 202 6.33 -20.67 -5.28
N VAL A 203 5.57 -20.89 -6.35
CA VAL A 203 4.16 -21.26 -6.20
C VAL A 203 4.17 -22.68 -5.66
N SER A 204 3.69 -22.86 -4.45
CA SER A 204 3.30 -24.17 -3.95
C SER A 204 1.98 -23.99 -3.22
N ALA A 205 0.92 -24.55 -3.82
CA ALA A 205 -0.37 -24.74 -3.18
C ALA A 205 -0.36 -26.09 -2.40
N PRO A 206 -1.35 -26.34 -1.54
CA PRO A 206 -1.27 -26.17 -0.10
C PRO A 206 -0.93 -27.46 0.64
N GLY A 207 -0.33 -27.32 1.83
CA GLY A 207 -0.16 -28.41 2.78
C GLY A 207 0.06 -27.87 4.19
N VAL A 208 -1.03 -27.81 4.96
CA VAL A 208 -1.17 -27.96 6.43
C VAL A 208 -0.31 -27.10 7.38
N GLN A 209 -1.01 -26.51 8.38
CA GLN A 209 -0.57 -25.73 9.55
C GLN A 209 0.65 -26.28 10.32
N PRO A 210 1.26 -25.42 11.16
CA PRO A 210 1.04 -25.57 12.60
C PRO A 210 0.50 -24.30 13.28
N GLU A 211 -0.33 -24.53 14.30
CA GLU A 211 -0.79 -23.56 15.29
C GLU A 211 0.37 -22.97 16.11
N SER A 212 0.21 -21.73 16.56
CA SER A 212 0.74 -21.33 17.87
C SER A 212 -0.25 -20.37 18.54
N GLN A 213 -0.81 -20.83 19.65
CA GLN A 213 -1.57 -20.01 20.60
C GLN A 213 -0.60 -19.07 21.32
N SER A 214 -1.02 -17.83 21.55
CA SER A 214 -0.60 -17.09 22.75
C SER A 214 -1.82 -16.31 23.26
N GLU A 215 -2.26 -16.70 24.46
CA GLU A 215 -3.25 -16.01 25.27
C GLU A 215 -2.68 -14.70 25.83
N GLY A 216 -3.57 -13.74 26.07
CA GLY A 216 -3.35 -12.70 27.09
C GLY A 216 -3.09 -11.28 26.58
N ALA A 217 -4.11 -10.63 26.01
CA ALA A 217 -4.55 -9.25 26.33
C ALA A 217 -5.54 -8.77 25.27
N PHE A 218 -6.83 -8.74 25.62
CA PHE A 218 -7.87 -8.09 24.84
C PHE A 218 -7.70 -6.56 24.95
N SER A 219 -7.32 -5.90 23.86
CA SER A 219 -8.05 -4.75 23.29
C SER A 219 -7.35 -4.24 22.03
N LEU A 220 -8.02 -4.50 20.91
CA LEU A 220 -7.77 -4.05 19.52
C LEU A 220 -6.49 -4.58 18.85
N PRO A 221 -6.62 -5.52 17.91
CA PRO A 221 -6.10 -5.19 16.57
C PRO A 221 -6.99 -5.76 15.44
N PRO A 222 -7.09 -5.09 14.28
CA PRO A 222 -6.12 -5.45 13.25
C PRO A 222 -5.83 -4.30 12.28
N TRP A 223 -4.95 -3.39 12.69
CA TRP A 223 -4.12 -2.66 11.72
C TRP A 223 -2.67 -2.84 12.16
N LYS A 224 -2.09 -4.01 11.86
CA LYS A 224 -0.62 -4.15 11.92
C LYS A 224 0.07 -3.29 10.86
N THR A 225 -0.71 -2.67 9.97
CA THR A 225 -0.26 -1.84 8.87
C THR A 225 -1.07 -0.54 8.83
N LEU A 226 -0.42 0.60 8.99
CA LEU A 226 -1.03 1.92 8.76
C LEU A 226 -0.84 2.36 7.32
N PRO A 227 -1.90 2.74 6.60
CA PRO A 227 -1.76 3.61 5.45
C PRO A 227 -1.28 4.97 5.94
N LEU A 228 -0.18 5.45 5.38
CA LEU A 228 0.20 6.86 5.46
C LEU A 228 -0.30 7.55 4.20
N ALA A 229 -0.84 8.76 4.34
CA ALA A 229 -1.20 9.61 3.20
C ALA A 229 0.07 9.98 2.39
N PRO A 230 -0.05 10.31 1.10
CA PRO A 230 1.04 10.93 0.36
C PRO A 230 1.47 12.22 1.08
N GLY A 231 2.75 12.34 1.44
CA GLY A 231 3.25 13.46 2.23
C GLY A 231 4.77 13.44 2.41
N GLU A 232 5.31 14.49 3.03
CA GLU A 232 6.73 14.57 3.36
C GLU A 232 7.06 13.70 4.58
N PHE A 233 8.18 12.98 4.50
CA PHE A 233 8.69 12.15 5.59
C PHE A 233 10.19 12.39 5.79
N GLN A 234 10.64 12.33 7.04
CA GLN A 234 12.07 12.23 7.35
C GLN A 234 12.46 10.76 7.49
N LEU A 235 13.47 10.34 6.73
CA LEU A 235 13.98 8.97 6.81
C LEU A 235 15.01 8.87 7.94
N SER A 236 14.68 8.14 9.01
CA SER A 236 15.63 7.79 10.06
C SER A 236 16.48 6.60 9.62
N GLY A 237 17.43 6.86 8.73
CA GLY A 237 18.47 5.89 8.32
C GLY A 237 18.07 4.97 7.16
N VAL A 238 19.10 4.55 6.42
CA VAL A 238 19.02 3.51 5.39
C VAL A 238 19.44 2.21 6.06
N GLY A 239 18.52 1.24 6.16
CA GLY A 239 18.87 -0.10 6.64
C GLY A 239 19.89 -0.78 5.71
N PRO A 240 20.67 -1.75 6.23
CA PRO A 240 21.75 -2.42 5.48
C PRO A 240 21.26 -3.13 4.21
#